data_AF-A0A6N8XDI4-F1
#
_entry.id   AF-A0A6N8XDI4-F1
#
_cell.length_a   1.000
_cell.length_b   1.000
_cell.length_c   1.000
_cell.angle_alpha   90.00
_cell.angle_beta   90.00
_cell.angle_gamma   90.00
#
_symmetry.space_group_name_H-M   'P 1'
#
loop_
_entity.id
_entity.type
_entity.pdbx_description
1 polymer ?
#
loop_
_entity_poly.entity_id
_entity_poly.type
_entity_poly.pdbx_seq_one_letter_code
_entity_poly.pdbx_strand_id
1 'polypeptide(L)'
;MIAHLKGRERALEPFGLTGRRAEWIALASLHGGVFTRAQLSDWLGASRFKVLRLVQALTERRLVSEETVGGLKVCRVCARGVYRALGAEDVRFRRITSTEVVVRRLLSFDYVIEHPGLPWLPTESEKVGTFEALGIDRSLMPVRVYRGAAGGARRYFP
;
A
#
# COMPACT_ATOMS: atom_id res chain seq x y z
N MET A 1 -14.44 -9.32 0.25
CA MET A 1 -13.21 -9.27 1.06
C MET A 1 -12.07 -9.74 0.17
N ILE A 2 -10.99 -8.97 0.09
CA ILE A 2 -9.83 -9.31 -0.73
C ILE A 2 -9.05 -10.41 0.00
N ALA A 3 -8.99 -11.62 -0.56
CA ALA A 3 -8.56 -12.82 0.17
C ALA A 3 -7.14 -12.71 0.75
N HIS A 4 -6.24 -12.04 0.02
CA HIS A 4 -4.83 -11.87 0.38
C HIS A 4 -4.56 -10.74 1.40
N LEU A 5 -5.56 -9.97 1.81
CA LEU A 5 -5.44 -9.01 2.91
C LEU A 5 -5.80 -9.60 4.26
N LYS A 6 -6.49 -10.75 4.28
CA LYS A 6 -7.05 -11.33 5.50
C LYS A 6 -5.93 -11.56 6.54
N GLY A 7 -6.10 -10.96 7.71
CA GLY A 7 -5.15 -11.02 8.83
C GLY A 7 -4.11 -9.91 8.86
N ARG A 8 -3.86 -9.22 7.73
CA ARG A 8 -2.89 -8.10 7.66
C ARG A 8 -3.41 -6.85 8.33
N GLU A 9 -4.72 -6.67 8.40
CA GLU A 9 -5.37 -5.56 9.08
C GLU A 9 -5.02 -5.53 10.58
N ARG A 10 -4.77 -6.69 11.20
CA ARG A 10 -4.41 -6.81 12.61
C ARG A 10 -3.06 -6.17 12.92
N ALA A 11 -2.12 -6.19 11.97
CA ALA A 11 -0.83 -5.52 12.12
C ALA A 11 -0.98 -3.99 12.29
N LEU A 12 -2.16 -3.44 11.96
CA LEU A 12 -2.45 -2.02 12.07
C LEU A 12 -3.17 -1.61 13.37
N GLU A 13 -3.50 -2.57 14.25
CA GLU A 13 -4.12 -2.30 15.55
C GLU A 13 -3.30 -1.36 16.45
N PRO A 14 -1.95 -1.45 16.52
CA PRO A 14 -1.14 -0.49 17.27
C PRO A 14 -1.26 0.96 16.77
N PHE A 15 -1.74 1.14 15.53
CA PHE A 15 -2.04 2.44 14.94
C PHE A 15 -3.51 2.82 15.15
N GLY A 16 -4.25 2.17 16.05
CA GLY A 16 -5.66 2.43 16.34
C GLY A 16 -6.58 2.21 15.13
N LEU A 17 -6.13 1.43 14.14
CA LEU A 17 -6.90 1.06 12.96
C LEU A 17 -7.47 -0.34 13.18
N THR A 18 -8.77 -0.52 12.93
CA THR A 18 -9.45 -1.80 13.08
C THR A 18 -10.48 -2.04 11.96
N GLY A 19 -10.80 -3.31 11.73
CA GLY A 19 -11.80 -3.75 10.75
C GLY A 19 -11.54 -3.21 9.34
N ARG A 20 -12.62 -2.82 8.64
CA ARG A 20 -12.55 -2.35 7.24
C ARG A 20 -11.65 -1.13 7.01
N ARG A 21 -11.42 -0.30 8.05
CA ARG A 21 -10.50 0.84 7.98
C ARG A 21 -9.04 0.37 7.95
N ALA A 22 -8.71 -0.63 8.77
CA ALA A 22 -7.39 -1.24 8.75
C ALA A 22 -7.16 -2.01 7.44
N GLU A 23 -8.15 -2.76 6.96
CA GLU A 23 -8.08 -3.44 5.66
C GLU A 23 -7.76 -2.44 4.53
N TRP A 24 -8.45 -1.29 4.50
CA TRP A 24 -8.20 -0.24 3.51
C TRP A 24 -6.77 0.30 3.56
N ILE A 25 -6.30 0.67 4.75
CA ILE A 25 -4.96 1.24 4.91
C ILE A 25 -3.90 0.20 4.57
N ALA A 26 -4.11 -1.07 4.92
CA ALA A 26 -3.23 -2.16 4.53
C ALA A 26 -3.17 -2.31 3.00
N LEU A 27 -4.33 -2.35 2.34
CA LEU A 27 -4.42 -2.46 0.89
C LEU A 27 -3.74 -1.28 0.17
N ALA A 28 -4.07 -0.05 0.56
CA ALA A 28 -3.48 1.16 -0.02
C ALA A 28 -1.96 1.16 0.16
N SER A 29 -1.47 0.84 1.37
CA SER A 29 -0.03 0.81 1.68
C SER A 29 0.72 -0.24 0.89
N LEU A 30 0.14 -1.41 0.70
CA LEU A 30 0.77 -2.52 -0.03
C LEU A 30 0.74 -2.34 -1.55
N HIS A 31 -0.18 -1.54 -2.08
CA HIS A 31 -0.33 -1.34 -3.52
C HIS A 31 0.41 -0.12 -4.08
N GLY A 32 0.21 1.06 -3.50
CA GLY A 32 0.77 2.30 -4.06
C GLY A 32 0.93 3.45 -3.07
N GLY A 33 0.46 3.26 -1.84
CA GLY A 33 0.50 4.21 -0.75
C GLY A 33 -0.41 5.42 -0.93
N VAL A 34 -1.31 5.42 -1.92
CA VAL A 34 -2.22 6.53 -2.22
C VAL A 34 -3.63 6.03 -2.49
N PHE A 35 -4.62 6.85 -2.17
CA PHE A 35 -6.04 6.61 -2.44
C PHE A 35 -6.81 7.94 -2.45
N THR A 36 -8.06 7.95 -2.92
CA THR A 36 -8.96 9.11 -2.86
C THR A 36 -10.00 8.95 -1.76
N ARG A 37 -10.59 10.06 -1.31
CA ARG A 37 -11.73 10.01 -0.38
C ARG A 37 -12.93 9.30 -0.98
N ALA A 38 -13.16 9.40 -2.30
CA ALA A 38 -14.26 8.74 -2.99
C ALA A 38 -14.11 7.21 -2.91
N GLN A 39 -12.94 6.70 -3.31
CA GLN A 39 -12.55 5.30 -3.18
C GLN A 39 -12.76 4.76 -1.75
N LEU A 40 -12.35 5.53 -0.73
CA LEU A 40 -12.56 5.15 0.67
C LEU A 40 -14.04 5.19 1.09
N SER A 41 -14.81 6.15 0.57
CA SER A 41 -16.26 6.26 0.79
C SER A 41 -16.98 5.03 0.29
N ASP A 42 -16.67 4.63 -0.94
CA ASP A 42 -17.28 3.49 -1.61
C ASP A 42 -16.88 2.19 -0.90
N TRP A 43 -15.59 2.06 -0.55
CA TRP A 43 -15.11 0.93 0.24
C TRP A 43 -15.83 0.81 1.58
N LEU A 44 -15.99 1.89 2.34
CA LEU A 44 -16.61 1.83 3.67
C LEU A 44 -18.14 1.83 3.64
N GLY A 45 -18.77 2.12 2.48
CA GLY A 45 -20.21 2.42 2.42
C GLY A 45 -20.57 3.63 3.31
N ALA A 46 -19.66 4.58 3.45
CA ALA A 46 -19.80 5.73 4.35
C ALA A 46 -20.10 7.01 3.58
N SER A 47 -20.73 7.99 4.24
CA SER A 47 -20.94 9.31 3.63
C SER A 47 -19.62 10.08 3.49
N ARG A 48 -19.56 10.98 2.50
CA ARG A 48 -18.39 11.85 2.25
C ARG A 48 -17.95 12.61 3.50
N PHE A 49 -18.89 13.04 4.34
CA PHE A 49 -18.61 13.75 5.59
C PHE A 49 -17.93 12.85 6.64
N LYS A 50 -18.39 11.60 6.80
CA LYS A 50 -17.76 10.63 7.71
C LYS A 50 -16.33 10.30 7.25
N VAL A 51 -16.14 10.13 5.95
CA VAL A 51 -14.81 9.89 5.37
C VAL A 51 -13.89 11.08 5.54
N LEU A 52 -14.38 12.30 5.31
CA LEU A 52 -13.61 13.53 5.57
C LEU A 52 -13.09 13.58 7.01
N ARG A 53 -13.97 13.37 7.99
CA ARG A 53 -13.56 13.34 9.41
C ARG A 53 -12.55 12.22 9.71
N LEU A 54 -12.73 11.05 9.11
CA LEU A 54 -11.77 9.96 9.24
C LEU A 54 -10.39 10.35 8.70
N VAL A 55 -10.33 10.91 7.49
CA VAL A 55 -9.06 11.35 6.88
C VAL A 55 -8.40 12.46 7.69
N GLN A 56 -9.17 13.41 8.23
CA GLN A 56 -8.67 14.44 9.14
C GLN A 56 -8.03 13.81 10.39
N ALA A 57 -8.71 12.88 11.06
CA ALA A 57 -8.17 12.18 12.21
C ALA A 57 -6.89 11.36 11.89
N LEU A 58 -6.82 10.74 10.70
CA LEU A 58 -5.60 10.06 10.24
C LEU A 58 -4.45 11.03 9.96
N THR A 59 -4.78 12.24 9.49
CA THR A 59 -3.81 13.30 9.19
C THR A 59 -3.25 13.92 10.46
N GLU A 60 -4.09 14.21 11.45
CA GLU A 60 -3.69 14.68 12.79
C GLU A 60 -2.70 13.71 13.45
N ARG A 61 -2.91 12.41 13.24
CA ARG A 61 -2.04 11.33 13.73
C ARG A 61 -0.83 11.06 12.84
N ARG A 62 -0.66 11.82 11.76
CA ARG A 62 0.43 11.69 10.77
C ARG A 62 0.54 10.30 10.15
N LEU A 63 -0.58 9.59 10.06
CA LEU A 63 -0.66 8.29 9.37
C LEU A 63 -0.86 8.49 7.87
N VAL A 64 -1.63 9.51 7.52
CA VAL A 64 -1.95 9.92 6.16
C VAL A 64 -1.62 11.40 5.99
N SER A 65 -1.22 11.80 4.79
CA SER A 65 -1.19 13.20 4.35
C SER A 65 -2.17 13.40 3.20
N GLU A 66 -2.69 14.61 3.04
CA GLU A 66 -3.54 14.94 1.90
C GLU A 66 -2.88 16.01 1.03
N GLU A 67 -2.94 15.79 -0.28
CA GLU A 67 -2.40 16.70 -1.29
C GLU A 67 -3.38 16.86 -2.46
N THR A 68 -3.25 17.96 -3.20
CA THR A 68 -3.98 18.15 -4.46
C THR A 68 -3.05 17.78 -5.61
N VAL A 69 -3.43 16.81 -6.43
CA VAL A 69 -2.66 16.32 -7.57
C VAL A 69 -3.54 16.43 -8.82
N GLY A 70 -3.16 17.28 -9.78
CA GLY A 70 -3.95 17.48 -11.00
C GLY A 70 -5.41 17.90 -10.74
N GLY A 71 -5.66 18.67 -9.68
CA GLY A 71 -7.01 19.07 -9.24
C GLY A 71 -7.76 18.04 -8.38
N LEU A 72 -7.23 16.82 -8.22
CA LEU A 72 -7.82 15.76 -7.40
C LEU A 72 -7.26 15.78 -5.98
N LYS A 73 -8.13 15.57 -4.97
CA LYS A 73 -7.70 15.36 -3.58
C LYS A 73 -7.24 13.92 -3.37
N VAL A 74 -5.96 13.75 -3.08
CA VAL A 74 -5.31 12.46 -2.89
C VAL A 74 -4.81 12.33 -1.45
N CYS A 75 -5.15 11.21 -0.82
CA CYS A 75 -4.63 10.80 0.46
C CYS A 75 -3.43 9.88 0.26
N ARG A 76 -2.32 10.14 0.95
CA ARG A 76 -1.10 9.32 0.93
C ARG A 76 -0.83 8.75 2.30
N VAL A 77 -0.63 7.44 2.41
CA VAL A 77 -0.14 6.83 3.65
C VAL A 77 1.35 7.16 3.79
N CYS A 78 1.71 7.95 4.81
CA CYS A 78 3.05 8.50 4.97
C CYS A 78 3.82 7.92 6.17
N ALA A 79 3.13 7.31 7.15
CA ALA A 79 3.75 6.75 8.33
C ALA A 79 4.60 5.51 8.02
N ARG A 80 5.93 5.62 8.19
CA ARG A 80 6.87 4.49 8.02
C ARG A 80 6.51 3.27 8.87
N GLY A 81 5.98 3.48 10.07
CA GLY A 81 5.56 2.40 10.97
C GLY A 81 4.47 1.50 10.37
N VAL A 82 3.53 2.08 9.60
CA VAL A 82 2.47 1.32 8.93
C VAL A 82 3.07 0.36 7.90
N TYR A 83 3.98 0.86 7.07
CA TYR A 83 4.68 0.02 6.08
C TYR A 83 5.53 -1.06 6.75
N ARG A 84 6.22 -0.75 7.85
CA ARG A 84 6.99 -1.73 8.62
C ARG A 84 6.10 -2.85 9.16
N ALA A 85 4.97 -2.51 9.77
CA ALA A 85 4.04 -3.49 10.31
C ALA A 85 3.49 -4.44 9.24
N LEU A 86 3.40 -3.97 7.99
CA LEU A 86 2.94 -4.74 6.84
C LEU A 86 4.06 -5.48 6.09
N GLY A 87 5.31 -5.45 6.59
CA GLY A 87 6.45 -6.08 5.92
C GLY A 87 6.90 -5.36 4.63
N ALA A 88 6.51 -4.11 4.46
CA ALA A 88 6.74 -3.30 3.26
C ALA A 88 7.55 -2.02 3.54
N GLU A 89 8.38 -1.99 4.59
CA GLU A 89 9.11 -0.78 5.03
C GLU A 89 9.96 -0.11 3.93
N ASP A 90 10.52 -0.93 3.05
CA ASP A 90 11.44 -0.50 2.01
C ASP A 90 10.75 0.03 0.74
N VAL A 91 9.43 -0.13 0.63
CA VAL A 91 8.70 0.40 -0.53
C VAL A 91 8.70 1.92 -0.50
N ARG A 92 8.86 2.52 -1.69
CA ARG A 92 8.93 3.98 -1.85
C ARG A 92 7.55 4.65 -1.88
N PHE A 93 6.47 3.91 -1.62
CA PHE A 93 5.10 4.40 -1.76
C PHE A 93 4.77 5.58 -0.84
N ARG A 94 5.38 5.63 0.35
CA ARG A 94 5.25 6.75 1.29
C ARG A 94 5.86 8.07 0.82
N ARG A 95 6.77 8.06 -0.16
CA ARG A 95 7.51 9.25 -0.59
C ARG A 95 6.69 10.04 -1.61
N ILE A 96 6.86 11.36 -1.58
CA ILE A 96 6.34 12.28 -2.61
C ILE A 96 6.91 11.85 -3.96
N THR A 97 6.08 11.91 -5.00
CA THR A 97 6.40 11.47 -6.36
C THR A 97 5.64 12.34 -7.36
N SER A 98 5.90 12.16 -8.66
CA SER A 98 5.27 12.97 -9.70
C SER A 98 3.77 12.70 -9.81
N THR A 99 3.04 13.67 -10.34
CA THR A 99 1.59 13.59 -10.58
C THR A 99 1.22 12.35 -11.39
N GLU A 100 1.96 12.04 -12.44
CA GLU A 100 1.73 10.89 -13.33
C GLU A 100 1.86 9.57 -12.56
N VAL A 101 2.84 9.47 -11.65
CA VAL A 101 3.03 8.28 -10.83
C VAL A 101 1.88 8.12 -9.82
N VAL A 102 1.39 9.22 -9.25
CA VAL A 102 0.22 9.19 -8.35
C VAL A 102 -1.03 8.75 -9.10
N VAL A 103 -1.32 9.36 -10.26
CA VAL A 103 -2.48 9.00 -11.09
C VAL A 103 -2.44 7.53 -11.49
N ARG A 104 -1.28 7.04 -11.97
CA ARG A 104 -1.12 5.63 -12.31
C ARG A 104 -1.41 4.69 -11.13
N ARG A 105 -0.91 5.04 -9.93
CA ARG A 105 -1.17 4.24 -8.71
C ARG A 105 -2.64 4.24 -8.33
N LEU A 106 -3.36 5.35 -8.53
CA LEU A 106 -4.80 5.41 -8.26
C LEU A 106 -5.56 4.52 -9.25
N LEU A 107 -5.26 4.63 -10.55
CA LEU A 107 -5.92 3.82 -11.59
C LEU A 107 -5.67 2.32 -11.39
N SER A 108 -4.44 1.92 -11.09
CA SER A 108 -4.16 0.49 -10.83
C SER A 108 -4.75 0.03 -9.50
N PHE A 109 -5.02 0.95 -8.57
CA PHE A 109 -5.64 0.61 -7.28
C PHE A 109 -7.11 0.25 -7.45
N ASP A 110 -7.82 0.96 -8.32
CA ASP A 110 -9.20 0.63 -8.68
C ASP A 110 -9.29 -0.80 -9.22
N TYR A 111 -8.37 -1.20 -10.10
CA TYR A 111 -8.30 -2.58 -10.60
C TYR A 111 -8.17 -3.62 -9.47
N VAL A 112 -7.29 -3.38 -8.49
CA VAL A 112 -7.11 -4.32 -7.37
C VAL A 112 -8.35 -4.41 -6.49
N ILE A 113 -9.03 -3.29 -6.25
CA ILE A 113 -10.27 -3.24 -5.45
C ILE A 113 -11.40 -3.99 -6.17
N GLU A 114 -11.51 -3.84 -7.48
CA GLU A 114 -12.54 -4.47 -8.32
C GLU A 114 -12.34 -5.98 -8.51
N HIS A 115 -11.11 -6.49 -8.33
CA HIS A 115 -10.77 -7.90 -8.57
C HIS A 115 -10.27 -8.61 -7.29
N PRO A 116 -11.08 -8.67 -6.22
CA PRO A 116 -10.66 -9.18 -4.90
C PRO A 116 -10.32 -10.68 -4.88
N GLY A 117 -10.75 -11.43 -5.91
CA GLY A 117 -10.52 -12.87 -6.04
C GLY A 117 -9.21 -13.24 -6.73
N LEU A 118 -8.50 -12.28 -7.33
CA LEU A 118 -7.23 -12.57 -7.99
C LEU A 118 -6.08 -12.67 -6.98
N PRO A 119 -5.15 -13.63 -7.16
CA PRO A 119 -3.93 -13.68 -6.38
C PRO A 119 -3.12 -12.39 -6.56
N TRP A 120 -2.65 -11.83 -5.44
CA TRP A 120 -1.81 -10.65 -5.42
C TRP A 120 -0.66 -10.85 -4.44
N LEU A 121 0.55 -10.56 -4.89
CA LEU A 121 1.79 -10.73 -4.13
C LEU A 121 2.42 -9.35 -3.88
N PRO A 122 1.96 -8.61 -2.86
CA PRO A 122 2.35 -7.21 -2.69
C PRO A 122 3.78 -7.03 -2.19
N THR A 123 4.31 -7.96 -1.40
CA THR A 123 5.66 -7.86 -0.85
C THR A 123 6.69 -8.63 -1.68
N GLU A 124 7.94 -8.18 -1.63
CA GLU A 124 9.07 -8.90 -2.23
C GLU A 124 9.14 -10.35 -1.71
N SER A 125 8.98 -10.54 -0.39
CA SER A 125 9.02 -11.87 0.23
C SER A 125 7.93 -12.82 -0.28
N GLU A 126 6.71 -12.32 -0.51
CA GLU A 126 5.63 -13.14 -1.09
C GLU A 126 5.89 -13.51 -2.54
N LYS A 127 6.41 -12.57 -3.35
CA LYS A 127 6.80 -12.85 -4.73
C LYS A 127 7.89 -13.91 -4.78
N VAL A 128 8.98 -13.72 -4.03
CA VAL A 128 10.08 -14.69 -3.96
C VAL A 128 9.55 -16.05 -3.48
N GLY A 129 8.83 -16.10 -2.36
CA GLY A 129 8.33 -17.36 -1.80
C GLY A 129 7.37 -18.11 -2.74
N THR A 130 6.55 -17.38 -3.50
CA THR A 130 5.65 -18.01 -4.49
C THR A 130 6.43 -18.60 -5.65
N PHE A 131 7.43 -17.87 -6.18
CA PHE A 131 8.24 -18.39 -7.29
C PHE A 131 9.15 -19.53 -6.84
N GLU A 132 9.67 -19.50 -5.61
CA GLU A 132 10.40 -20.64 -5.02
C GLU A 132 9.51 -21.86 -4.86
N ALA A 133 8.26 -21.70 -4.42
CA ALA A 133 7.28 -22.79 -4.33
C ALA A 133 6.94 -23.40 -5.70
N LEU A 134 7.13 -22.64 -6.79
CA LEU A 134 7.03 -23.13 -8.17
C LEU A 134 8.33 -23.79 -8.68
N GLY A 135 9.35 -23.92 -7.83
CA GLY A 135 10.65 -24.52 -8.18
C GLY A 135 11.57 -23.60 -8.97
N ILE A 136 11.29 -22.30 -9.02
CA ILE A 136 12.12 -21.33 -9.74
C ILE A 136 13.28 -20.90 -8.83
N ASP A 137 14.50 -21.14 -9.28
CA ASP A 137 15.71 -20.72 -8.55
C ASP A 137 15.81 -19.18 -8.46
N ARG A 138 16.29 -18.66 -7.33
CA ARG A 138 16.43 -17.22 -7.08
C ARG A 138 17.32 -16.52 -8.11
N SER A 139 18.29 -17.20 -8.70
CA SER A 139 19.16 -16.62 -9.73
C SER A 139 18.42 -16.28 -11.02
N LEU A 140 17.27 -16.91 -11.28
CA LEU A 140 16.42 -16.66 -12.45
C LEU A 140 15.41 -15.54 -12.22
N MET A 141 15.23 -15.09 -10.98
CA MET A 141 14.24 -14.07 -10.64
C MET A 141 14.75 -12.66 -10.99
N PRO A 142 13.86 -11.72 -11.40
CA PRO A 142 14.22 -10.33 -11.60
C PRO A 142 14.87 -9.74 -10.35
N VAL A 143 16.12 -9.30 -10.46
CA VAL A 143 16.90 -8.76 -9.34
C VAL A 143 17.57 -7.45 -9.74
N ARG A 144 17.58 -6.50 -8.81
CA ARG A 144 18.42 -5.31 -8.91
C ARG A 144 19.38 -5.25 -7.73
N VAL A 145 20.65 -5.09 -8.06
CA VAL A 145 21.73 -4.95 -7.08
C VAL A 145 22.06 -3.48 -6.93
N TYR A 146 21.85 -2.95 -5.74
CA TYR A 146 22.26 -1.61 -5.36
C TYR A 146 23.64 -1.69 -4.73
N ARG A 147 24.63 -0.97 -5.27
CA ARG A 147 25.96 -0.86 -4.67
C ARG A 147 26.01 0.42 -3.85
N GLY A 148 26.33 0.31 -2.56
CA GLY A 148 26.48 1.45 -1.65
C GLY A 148 27.75 1.32 -0.82
N ALA A 149 28.18 2.43 -0.19
CA ALA A 149 29.42 2.50 0.59
C ALA A 149 29.46 1.54 1.78
N ALA A 150 28.30 1.13 2.31
CA ALA A 150 28.17 0.20 3.44
C ALA A 150 27.89 -1.26 3.02
N GLY A 151 28.05 -1.60 1.74
CA GLY A 151 27.72 -2.92 1.18
C GLY A 151 26.57 -2.88 0.19
N GLY A 152 26.47 -3.94 -0.64
CA GLY A 152 25.43 -4.04 -1.67
C GLY A 152 24.12 -4.61 -1.14
N ALA A 153 22.99 -4.02 -1.53
CA ALA A 153 21.65 -4.56 -1.26
C ALA A 153 21.09 -5.22 -2.54
N ARG A 154 20.57 -6.44 -2.42
CA ARG A 154 19.84 -7.12 -3.50
C ARG A 154 18.34 -6.99 -3.25
N ARG A 155 17.59 -6.66 -4.29
CA ARG A 155 16.12 -6.57 -4.25
C ARG A 155 15.54 -7.35 -5.40
N TYR A 156 14.63 -8.27 -5.09
CA TYR A 156 13.88 -9.05 -6.06
C TYR A 156 12.59 -8.31 -6.45
N PHE A 157 12.20 -8.43 -7.73
CA PHE A 157 11.02 -7.75 -8.28
C PHE A 157 10.93 -6.24 -7.95
N PRO A 158 12.00 -5.46 -8.20
CA PRO A 158 12.11 -4.03 -7.86
C PRO A 158 11.21 -3.12 -8.69
#